data_AF-A0A9D9DHG4-F1
#
_entry.id   AF-A0A9D9DHG4-F1
#
_cell.length_a   1.000
_cell.length_b   1.000
_cell.length_c   1.000
_cell.angle_alpha   90.00
_cell.angle_beta   90.00
_cell.angle_gamma   90.00
#
_symmetry.space_group_name_H-M   'P 1'
#
loop_
_entity.id
_entity.type
_entity.pdbx_description
1 polymer ?
#
loop_
_entity_poly.entity_id
_entity_poly.type
_entity_poly.pdbx_seq_one_letter_code
_entity_poly.pdbx_strand_id
1 'polypeptide(L)'
;MKMTIRIFLIIGICSIGVSFFIIGFFFLLFLAYAQILALFFLIAEVYLVASLIISIITLTKLDKFKTKKEVMPYGILCLIFCSIVAGILLLVISEEDLNKDDNNQNVKEENEKLKGMSFENLELKLNKLERLKRLDLIKDDEYQKLKDRIIEEYDNQ
;
A
#
# COMPACT_ATOMS: atom_id res chain seq x y z
N MET A 1 11.96 -4.18 14.79
CA MET A 1 12.92 -3.80 13.71
C MET A 1 12.23 -3.45 12.39
N LYS A 2 11.16 -4.15 11.98
CA LYS A 2 10.40 -3.85 10.76
C LYS A 2 9.91 -2.40 10.62
N MET A 3 9.40 -1.80 11.70
CA MET A 3 8.95 -0.40 11.68
C MET A 3 10.08 0.59 11.31
N THR A 4 11.29 0.36 11.82
CA THR A 4 12.48 1.15 11.46
C THR A 4 12.83 0.99 9.98
N ILE A 5 12.82 -0.24 9.47
CA ILE A 5 13.07 -0.55 8.05
C ILE A 5 12.06 0.18 7.16
N ARG A 6 10.77 0.16 7.52
CA ARG A 6 9.72 0.88 6.78
C ARG A 6 9.98 2.37 6.72
N ILE A 7 10.36 3.00 7.83
CA ILE A 7 10.66 4.44 7.88
C ILE A 7 11.81 4.77 6.92
N PHE A 8 12.90 4.01 6.94
CA PHE A 8 14.03 4.23 6.03
C PHE A 8 13.67 3.97 4.57
N LEU A 9 12.84 2.97 4.27
CA LEU A 9 12.32 2.74 2.91
C LEU A 9 11.47 3.92 2.43
N ILE A 10 10.55 4.41 3.25
CA ILE A 10 9.69 5.55 2.91
C ILE A 10 10.53 6.80 2.65
N ILE A 11 11.51 7.09 3.52
CA ILE A 11 12.45 8.21 3.32
C ILE A 11 13.22 8.04 2.00
N GLY A 12 13.68 6.82 1.69
CA GLY A 12 14.33 6.51 0.43
C GLY A 12 13.44 6.76 -0.79
N ILE A 13 12.19 6.32 -0.75
CA ILE A 13 11.20 6.54 -1.81
C ILE A 13 10.93 8.04 -2.00
N CYS A 14 10.74 8.78 -0.91
CA CYS A 14 10.57 10.24 -0.96
C CYS A 14 11.79 10.93 -1.58
N SER A 15 13.00 10.52 -1.20
CA SER A 15 14.24 11.07 -1.78
C SER A 15 14.33 10.80 -3.28
N ILE A 16 13.96 9.60 -3.73
CA ILE A 16 13.94 9.22 -5.16
C ILE A 16 12.94 10.09 -5.92
N GLY A 17 11.75 10.31 -5.36
CA GLY A 17 10.73 11.17 -5.96
C GLY A 17 11.19 12.63 -6.13
N VAL A 18 11.88 13.19 -5.13
CA VAL A 18 12.48 14.52 -5.23
C VAL A 18 13.57 14.57 -6.31
N SER A 19 14.44 13.55 -6.37
CA SER A 19 15.46 13.44 -7.41
C SER A 19 14.87 13.36 -8.82
N PHE A 20 13.77 12.61 -8.99
CA PHE A 20 13.05 12.51 -10.26
C PHE A 20 12.55 13.88 -10.73
N PHE A 21 11.96 14.66 -9.81
CA PHE A 21 11.47 16.00 -10.13
C PHE A 21 12.60 16.96 -10.54
N ILE A 22 13.73 16.92 -9.82
CA ILE A 22 14.91 17.75 -10.12
C ILE A 22 15.49 17.37 -11.49
N ILE A 23 15.67 16.07 -11.75
CA ILE A 23 16.23 15.58 -13.01
C ILE A 23 15.30 15.91 -14.19
N GLY A 24 13.99 15.72 -14.04
CA GLY A 24 13.00 16.08 -15.06
C GLY A 24 13.01 17.58 -15.36
N PHE A 25 13.13 18.42 -14.33
CA PHE A 25 13.25 19.88 -14.51
C PHE A 25 14.51 20.26 -15.28
N PHE A 26 15.67 19.69 -14.93
CA PHE A 26 16.91 19.93 -15.66
C PHE A 26 16.87 19.38 -17.08
N PHE A 27 16.29 18.20 -17.30
CA PHE A 27 16.12 17.63 -18.63
C PHE A 27 15.32 18.57 -19.55
N LEU A 28 14.26 19.19 -19.03
CA LEU A 28 13.44 20.15 -19.77
C LEU A 28 14.23 21.43 -20.12
N LEU A 29 15.07 21.91 -19.20
CA LEU A 29 15.97 23.05 -19.42
C LEU A 29 17.09 22.76 -20.43
N PHE A 30 17.63 21.54 -20.42
CA PHE A 30 18.79 21.13 -21.22
C PHE A 30 18.41 20.44 -22.54
N LEU A 31 17.12 20.22 -22.81
CA LEU A 31 16.61 19.62 -24.05
C LEU A 31 17.11 20.36 -25.31
N ALA A 32 17.41 21.66 -25.17
CA ALA A 32 17.89 22.52 -26.24
C ALA A 32 19.40 22.37 -26.55
N TYR A 33 20.20 21.78 -25.66
CA TYR A 33 21.67 21.94 -25.69
C TYR A 33 22.49 20.71 -26.14
N ALA A 34 21.98 19.47 -26.05
CA ALA A 34 22.72 18.30 -26.57
C ALA A 34 21.90 16.99 -26.67
N GLN A 35 21.91 16.35 -27.84
CA GLN A 35 21.29 15.04 -28.08
C GLN A 35 21.95 13.89 -27.28
N ILE A 36 23.25 13.98 -27.02
CA ILE A 36 24.00 12.95 -26.27
C ILE A 36 23.62 12.95 -24.79
N LEU A 37 23.44 14.14 -24.19
CA LEU A 37 23.00 14.27 -22.80
C LEU A 37 21.61 13.69 -22.58
N ALA A 38 20.70 13.87 -23.55
CA ALA A 38 19.35 13.33 -23.49
C ALA A 38 19.33 11.79 -23.31
N LEU A 39 20.25 11.07 -23.95
CA LEU A 39 20.37 9.61 -23.80
C LEU A 39 20.77 9.21 -22.37
N PHE A 40 21.73 9.92 -21.76
CA PHE A 40 22.13 9.66 -20.37
C PHE A 40 20.99 9.93 -19.38
N PHE A 41 20.22 11.00 -19.60
CA PHE A 41 19.05 11.31 -18.78
C PHE A 41 17.97 10.23 -18.88
N LEU A 42 17.69 9.72 -20.08
CA LEU A 42 16.73 8.63 -20.28
C LEU A 42 17.13 7.36 -19.53
N ILE A 43 18.42 6.98 -19.58
CA ILE A 43 18.93 5.82 -18.85
C ILE A 43 18.81 6.03 -17.33
N ALA A 44 19.13 7.23 -16.84
CA ALA A 44 18.99 7.57 -15.43
C ALA A 44 17.53 7.53 -14.94
N GLU A 45 16.59 7.95 -15.79
CA GLU A 45 15.16 7.94 -15.48
C GLU A 45 14.62 6.52 -15.38
N VAL A 46 14.99 5.63 -16.31
CA VAL A 46 14.64 4.20 -16.25
C VAL A 46 15.20 3.55 -14.98
N TYR A 47 16.44 3.89 -14.60
CA TYR A 47 17.05 3.41 -13.37
C TYR A 47 16.28 3.86 -12.12
N LEU A 48 15.86 5.13 -12.06
CA LEU A 48 15.06 5.67 -10.96
C LEU A 48 13.70 4.99 -10.85
N VAL A 49 13.01 4.75 -11.97
CA VAL A 49 11.72 4.04 -11.98
C VAL A 49 11.91 2.60 -11.50
N ALA A 50 12.94 1.90 -11.97
CA ALA A 50 13.24 0.54 -11.51
C ALA A 50 13.51 0.48 -10.00
N SER A 51 14.29 1.44 -9.48
CA SER A 51 14.53 1.58 -8.04
C SER A 51 13.26 1.79 -7.24
N LEU A 52 12.36 2.65 -7.72
CA LEU A 52 11.09 2.95 -7.07
C LEU A 52 10.18 1.71 -7.01
N ILE A 53 10.10 0.95 -8.12
CA ILE A 53 9.33 -0.30 -8.17
C ILE A 53 9.87 -1.32 -7.16
N ILE A 54 11.18 -1.53 -7.12
CA ILE A 54 11.83 -2.45 -6.18
C ILE A 54 11.54 -2.05 -4.73
N SER A 55 11.60 -0.75 -4.44
CA SER A 55 11.36 -0.22 -3.10
C SER A 55 9.91 -0.44 -2.65
N ILE A 56 8.93 -0.19 -3.53
CA ILE A 56 7.51 -0.45 -3.26
C ILE A 56 7.24 -1.96 -3.07
N ILE A 57 7.82 -2.81 -3.93
CA ILE A 57 7.68 -4.28 -3.80
C ILE A 57 8.27 -4.75 -2.47
N THR A 58 9.43 -4.22 -2.10
CA THR A 58 10.09 -4.58 -0.84
C THR A 58 9.24 -4.13 0.35
N LEU A 59 8.68 -2.91 0.31
CA LEU A 59 7.82 -2.38 1.36
C LEU A 59 6.55 -3.23 1.55
N THR A 60 5.90 -3.61 0.45
CA THR A 60 4.67 -4.42 0.47
C THR A 60 4.91 -5.88 0.85
N LYS A 61 6.10 -6.41 0.57
CA LYS A 61 6.48 -7.77 0.98
C LYS A 61 7.13 -7.85 2.36
N LEU A 62 7.58 -6.72 2.94
CA LEU A 62 8.28 -6.69 4.22
C LEU A 62 7.50 -7.41 5.34
N ASP A 63 6.18 -7.32 5.28
CA ASP A 63 5.29 -7.90 6.28
C ASP A 63 5.03 -9.39 6.06
N LYS A 64 5.23 -9.87 4.84
CA LYS A 64 4.97 -11.25 4.43
C LYS A 64 6.18 -12.16 4.60
N PHE A 65 7.35 -11.60 4.84
CA PHE A 65 8.57 -12.40 4.98
C PHE A 65 8.59 -13.15 6.32
N LYS A 66 8.75 -14.47 6.23
CA LYS A 66 8.83 -15.36 7.40
C LYS A 66 10.23 -15.93 7.61
N THR A 67 11.03 -16.01 6.56
CA THR A 67 12.39 -16.58 6.62
C THR A 67 13.44 -15.62 6.08
N LYS A 68 14.65 -15.68 6.67
CA LYS A 68 15.76 -14.80 6.24
C LYS A 68 16.16 -15.02 4.79
N LYS A 69 16.03 -16.25 4.28
CA LYS A 69 16.33 -16.61 2.89
C LYS A 69 15.45 -15.88 1.88
N GLU A 70 14.19 -15.60 2.22
CA GLU A 70 13.28 -14.84 1.37
C GLU A 70 13.57 -13.34 1.39
N VAL A 71 14.03 -12.82 2.54
CA VAL A 71 14.34 -11.40 2.76
C VAL A 71 15.65 -11.00 2.08
N MET A 72 16.63 -11.90 2.07
CA MET A 72 17.99 -11.66 1.57
C MET A 72 18.05 -11.04 0.16
N PRO A 73 17.36 -11.58 -0.88
CA PRO A 73 17.40 -10.96 -2.21
C PRO A 73 16.85 -9.53 -2.20
N TYR A 74 15.78 -9.25 -1.45
CA TYR A 74 15.22 -7.90 -1.35
C TYR A 74 16.15 -6.93 -0.61
N GLY A 75 16.90 -7.41 0.38
CA GLY A 75 17.95 -6.64 1.04
C GLY A 75 19.08 -6.23 0.08
N ILE A 76 19.53 -7.15 -0.77
CA ILE A 76 20.56 -6.87 -1.80
C ILE A 76 20.02 -5.90 -2.85
N LEU A 77 18.79 -6.12 -3.34
CA LEU A 77 18.16 -5.21 -4.29
C LEU A 77 17.99 -3.80 -3.69
N CYS A 78 17.59 -3.68 -2.43
CA CYS A 78 17.48 -2.38 -1.75
C CYS A 78 18.83 -1.68 -1.60
N LEU A 79 19.91 -2.42 -1.36
CA LEU A 79 21.28 -1.89 -1.27
C LEU A 79 21.73 -1.25 -2.58
N ILE A 80 21.44 -1.89 -3.70
CA ILE A 80 21.88 -1.42 -5.02
C ILE A 80 21.01 -0.28 -5.52
N PHE A 81 19.68 -0.39 -5.34
CA PHE A 81 18.76 0.47 -6.06
C PHE A 81 18.19 1.61 -5.21
N CYS A 82 17.88 1.40 -3.93
CA CYS A 82 17.04 2.34 -3.18
C CYS A 82 17.75 3.05 -2.04
N SER A 83 18.20 2.29 -1.04
CA SER A 83 18.81 2.85 0.17
C SER A 83 19.72 1.82 0.81
N ILE A 84 21.00 2.18 0.91
CA ILE A 84 22.03 1.38 1.58
C ILE A 84 21.62 1.03 3.02
N VAL A 85 21.10 1.99 3.78
CA VAL A 85 20.72 1.81 5.19
C VAL A 85 19.57 0.80 5.33
N ALA A 86 18.48 1.00 4.59
CA ALA A 86 17.36 0.06 4.53
C ALA A 86 17.80 -1.36 4.10
N GLY A 87 18.66 -1.48 3.09
CA GLY A 87 19.18 -2.77 2.63
C GLY A 87 20.02 -3.49 3.68
N ILE A 88 20.90 -2.78 4.40
CA ILE A 88 21.67 -3.35 5.51
C ILE A 88 20.75 -3.82 6.63
N LEU A 89 19.76 -3.01 7.02
CA LEU A 89 18.78 -3.41 8.05
C LEU A 89 17.97 -4.65 7.63
N LEU A 90 17.59 -4.74 6.35
CA LEU A 90 16.93 -5.93 5.78
C LEU A 90 17.83 -7.18 5.83
N LEU A 91 19.14 -7.04 5.66
CA LEU A 91 20.07 -8.18 5.70
C LEU A 91 20.41 -8.64 7.14
N VAL A 92 20.35 -7.71 8.09
CA VAL A 92 20.73 -7.95 9.49
C VAL A 92 19.52 -8.36 10.35
N ILE A 93 18.29 -8.22 9.86
CA ILE A 93 17.09 -8.64 10.59
C ILE A 93 17.18 -10.10 11.03
N SER A 94 16.84 -10.38 12.29
CA SER A 94 16.80 -11.73 12.84
C SER A 94 15.47 -12.42 12.51
N GLU A 95 15.47 -13.74 12.48
CA GLU A 95 14.25 -14.52 12.22
C GLU A 95 13.22 -14.36 13.34
N GLU A 96 13.65 -14.10 14.59
CA GLU A 96 12.70 -13.81 15.68
C GLU A 96 11.95 -12.49 15.45
N ASP A 97 12.61 -11.48 14.88
CA ASP A 97 11.99 -10.19 14.57
C ASP A 97 11.10 -10.22 13.32
N LEU A 98 11.27 -11.24 12.46
CA LEU A 98 10.35 -11.50 11.34
C LEU A 98 9.03 -12.10 11.82
N ASN A 99 9.06 -12.98 12.82
CA ASN A 99 7.89 -13.74 13.29
C ASN A 99 7.08 -13.04 14.41
N LYS A 100 7.58 -11.95 15.00
CA LYS A 100 6.89 -11.23 16.10
C LYS A 100 5.55 -10.57 15.71
N ASP A 101 5.30 -10.32 14.43
CA ASP A 101 4.10 -9.60 13.96
C ASP A 101 2.92 -10.52 13.57
N ASP A 102 3.13 -11.83 13.42
CA ASP A 102 2.11 -12.76 12.91
C ASP A 102 0.88 -12.89 13.84
N ASN A 103 1.03 -12.61 15.14
CA ASN A 103 -0.08 -12.67 16.11
C ASN A 103 -0.99 -11.43 16.12
N ASN A 104 -0.58 -10.30 15.52
CA ASN A 104 -1.35 -9.05 15.60
C ASN A 104 -1.83 -8.52 14.24
N GLN A 105 -1.19 -8.93 13.12
CA GLN A 105 -1.59 -8.52 11.77
C GLN A 105 -2.71 -9.38 11.18
N ASN A 106 -2.72 -10.70 11.42
CA ASN A 106 -3.81 -11.57 10.96
C ASN A 106 -5.18 -11.16 11.56
N VAL A 107 -5.19 -10.75 12.84
CA VAL A 107 -6.41 -10.27 13.51
C VAL A 107 -6.89 -8.94 12.92
N LYS A 108 -6.01 -8.07 12.43
CA LYS A 108 -6.41 -6.77 11.83
C LYS A 108 -6.86 -6.88 10.38
N GLU A 109 -6.13 -7.61 9.53
CA GLU A 109 -6.54 -7.80 8.12
C GLU A 109 -7.82 -8.65 7.99
N GLU A 110 -8.01 -9.65 8.86
CA GLU A 110 -9.25 -10.43 8.91
C GLU A 110 -10.42 -9.57 9.37
N ASN A 111 -10.26 -8.75 10.41
CA ASN A 111 -11.30 -7.84 10.87
C ASN A 111 -11.63 -6.72 9.85
N GLU A 112 -10.65 -6.16 9.13
CA GLU A 112 -10.93 -5.15 8.10
C GLU A 112 -11.62 -5.77 6.87
N LYS A 113 -11.25 -6.98 6.45
CA LYS A 113 -11.98 -7.71 5.39
C LYS A 113 -13.38 -8.12 5.80
N LEU A 114 -13.56 -8.59 7.04
CA LEU A 114 -14.89 -8.96 7.57
C LEU A 114 -15.80 -7.72 7.65
N LYS A 115 -15.26 -6.58 8.10
CA LYS A 115 -15.99 -5.32 8.21
C LYS A 115 -16.38 -4.74 6.84
N GLY A 116 -15.50 -4.83 5.85
CA GLY A 116 -15.79 -4.44 4.46
C GLY A 116 -16.88 -5.30 3.81
N MET A 117 -16.81 -6.62 3.98
CA MET A 117 -17.81 -7.56 3.42
C MET A 117 -19.17 -7.46 4.12
N SER A 118 -19.19 -7.09 5.40
CA SER A 118 -20.41 -6.83 6.16
C SER A 118 -21.07 -5.50 5.71
N PHE A 119 -20.30 -4.43 5.54
CA PHE A 119 -20.83 -3.11 5.12
C PHE A 119 -21.43 -3.11 3.72
N GLU A 120 -20.80 -3.82 2.77
CA GLU A 120 -21.31 -3.94 1.40
C GLU A 120 -22.67 -4.66 1.36
N ASN A 121 -22.88 -5.67 2.22
CA ASN A 121 -24.17 -6.35 2.37
C ASN A 121 -25.25 -5.46 3.01
N LEU A 122 -24.86 -4.62 3.97
CA LEU A 122 -25.74 -3.64 4.60
C LEU A 122 -26.23 -2.59 3.58
N GLU A 123 -25.30 -2.05 2.78
CA GLU A 123 -25.60 -1.09 1.72
C GLU A 123 -26.53 -1.67 0.66
N LEU A 124 -26.34 -2.94 0.30
CA LEU A 124 -27.22 -3.66 -0.64
C LEU A 124 -28.64 -3.84 -0.09
N LYS A 125 -28.80 -4.18 1.20
CA LYS A 125 -30.11 -4.30 1.86
C LYS A 125 -30.82 -2.94 1.94
N LEU A 126 -30.11 -1.87 2.31
CA LEU A 126 -30.65 -0.50 2.38
C LEU A 126 -31.05 0.03 1.01
N ASN A 127 -30.22 -0.17 -0.03
CA ASN A 127 -30.56 0.22 -1.40
C ASN A 127 -31.79 -0.50 -1.94
N LYS A 128 -31.96 -1.80 -1.62
CA LYS A 128 -33.18 -2.54 -1.97
C LYS A 128 -34.40 -1.95 -1.28
N LEU A 129 -34.30 -1.63 0.01
CA LEU A 129 -35.39 -1.03 0.79
C LEU A 129 -35.78 0.36 0.24
N GLU A 130 -34.79 1.17 -0.12
CA GLU A 130 -35.02 2.49 -0.70
C GLU A 130 -35.70 2.41 -2.07
N ARG A 131 -35.33 1.42 -2.91
CA ARG A 131 -36.01 1.17 -4.18
C ARG A 131 -37.47 0.78 -3.99
N LEU A 132 -37.78 -0.05 -3.00
CA LEU A 132 -39.16 -0.44 -2.68
C LEU A 132 -40.00 0.78 -2.24
N LYS A 133 -39.40 1.68 -1.46
CA LYS A 133 -40.03 2.95 -1.08
C LYS A 133 -40.26 3.87 -2.29
N ARG A 134 -39.26 4.05 -3.16
CA ARG A 134 -39.39 4.89 -4.37
C ARG A 134 -40.46 4.37 -5.34
N LEU A 135 -40.71 3.07 -5.33
CA LEU A 135 -41.77 2.43 -6.12
C LEU A 135 -43.14 2.47 -5.43
N ASP A 136 -43.24 3.13 -4.26
CA ASP A 136 -44.47 3.26 -3.45
C ASP A 136 -45.07 1.89 -3.04
N LEU A 137 -44.23 0.85 -2.99
CA LEU A 137 -44.61 -0.53 -2.65
C LEU A 137 -44.70 -0.76 -1.13
N ILE A 138 -44.13 0.15 -0.34
CA ILE A 138 -44.13 0.12 1.13
C ILE A 138 -44.40 1.52 1.65
N LYS A 139 -45.16 1.60 2.74
CA LYS A 139 -45.49 2.88 3.38
C LYS A 139 -44.32 3.41 4.20
N ASP A 140 -44.31 4.73 4.45
CA ASP A 140 -43.25 5.42 5.18
C ASP A 140 -43.00 4.84 6.59
N ASP A 141 -44.05 4.39 7.26
CA ASP A 141 -44.00 3.79 8.60
C ASP A 141 -43.40 2.37 8.59
N GLU A 142 -43.68 1.58 7.55
CA GLU A 142 -43.07 0.26 7.37
C GLU A 142 -41.61 0.35 6.94
N TYR A 143 -41.27 1.35 6.11
CA TYR A 143 -39.90 1.64 5.71
C TYR A 143 -39.00 1.94 6.91
N GLN A 144 -39.44 2.80 7.84
CA GLN A 144 -38.64 3.13 9.02
C GLN A 144 -38.42 1.91 9.92
N LYS A 145 -39.47 1.11 10.18
CA LYS A 145 -39.36 -0.12 10.98
C LYS A 145 -38.38 -1.14 10.37
N LEU A 146 -38.35 -1.27 9.05
CA LEU A 146 -37.44 -2.18 8.35
C LEU A 146 -36.00 -1.65 8.34
N LYS A 147 -35.83 -0.34 8.18
CA LYS A 147 -34.53 0.33 8.26
C LYS A 147 -33.91 0.15 9.64
N ASP A 148 -34.68 0.41 10.69
CA ASP A 148 -34.20 0.30 12.08
C ASP A 148 -33.81 -1.14 12.41
N ARG A 149 -34.60 -2.14 11.96
CA ARG A 149 -34.28 -3.56 12.12
C ARG A 149 -32.98 -3.97 11.43
N ILE A 150 -32.73 -3.44 10.22
CA ILE A 150 -31.51 -3.74 9.46
C ILE A 150 -30.26 -3.16 10.16
N ILE A 151 -30.41 -1.99 10.79
CA ILE A 151 -29.33 -1.35 11.56
C ILE A 151 -29.08 -2.10 12.88
N GLU A 152 -30.12 -2.48 13.62
CA GLU A 152 -29.99 -3.30 14.84
C GLU A 152 -29.39 -4.69 14.58
N GLU A 153 -29.72 -5.32 13.45
CA GLU A 153 -29.14 -6.61 13.06
C GLU A 153 -27.62 -6.51 12.80
N TYR A 154 -27.14 -5.32 12.41
CA TYR A 154 -25.73 -5.04 12.17
C TYR A 154 -24.96 -4.66 13.43
N ASP A 155 -25.57 -3.89 14.34
CA ASP A 155 -24.92 -3.49 15.61
C ASP A 155 -24.76 -4.67 16.61
N ASN A 156 -25.51 -5.76 16.43
CA ASN A 156 -25.45 -6.97 17.26
C ASN A 156 -24.54 -8.09 16.71
N GLN A 157 -23.88 -7.88 15.56
CA GLN A 157 -22.88 -8.80 14.98
C GLN A 157 -21.45 -8.35 15.32
#